data_AF-A0A7X7TQ92-F1
#
_entry.id   AF-A0A7X7TQ92-F1
#
_cell.length_a   1.000
_cell.length_b   1.000
_cell.length_c   1.000
_cell.angle_alpha   90.00
_cell.angle_beta   90.00
_cell.angle_gamma   90.00
#
_symmetry.space_group_name_H-M   'P 1'
#
loop_
_entity.id
_entity.type
_entity.pdbx_description
1 polymer ?
#
loop_
_entity_poly.entity_id
_entity_poly.type
_entity_poly.pdbx_seq_one_letter_code
_entity_poly.pdbx_strand_id
1 'polypeptide(L)' 'MNKLVEIRNLFVGYENNPNVLKDINLTVYDDDFLGIIGPNGGGKT' A
#
# COMPACT_ATOMS: atom_id res chain seq x y z
N MET A 1 21.15 -5.15 -0.35
CA MET A 1 19.79 -4.75 -0.72
C MET A 1 19.48 -3.45 -0.01
N ASN A 2 19.45 -2.37 -0.78
CA ASN A 2 19.10 -1.05 -0.28
C ASN A 2 17.58 -0.90 -0.18
N LYS A 3 17.06 -0.34 0.91
CA LYS A 3 15.61 -0.12 1.06
C LYS A 3 15.24 1.18 0.36
N LEU A 4 14.32 1.11 -0.61
CA LEU A 4 13.89 2.28 -1.38
C LEU A 4 12.57 2.87 -0.87
N VAL A 5 11.61 2.02 -0.49
CA VAL A 5 10.31 2.45 0.05
C VAL A 5 9.99 1.68 1.33
N GLU A 6 9.46 2.40 2.32
CA GLU A 6 8.95 1.81 3.55
C GLU A 6 7.60 2.43 3.92
N ILE A 7 6.58 1.59 4.03
CA ILE A 7 5.25 1.92 4.54
C ILE A 7 5.04 1.07 5.79
N ARG A 8 4.68 1.73 6.89
CA ARG A 8 4.35 1.07 8.16
C ARG A 8 3.01 1.56 8.67
N ASN A 9 2.15 0.62 9.06
CA ASN A 9 0.86 0.85 9.68
C ASN A 9 0.01 1.94 8.98
N LEU A 10 -0.01 1.93 7.64
CA LEU A 10 -0.72 2.95 6.88
C LEU A 10 -2.23 2.72 6.94
N PHE A 11 -2.95 3.80 7.26
CA PHE A 11 -4.41 3.90 7.14
C PHE A 11 -4.76 5.01 6.17
N VAL A 12 -5.65 4.71 5.23
CA VAL A 12 -6.12 5.69 4.24
C VAL A 12 -7.64 5.60 4.14
N GLY A 13 -8.26 6.76 4.04
CA GLY A 13 -9.68 6.92 3.85
C GLY A 13 -10.02 8.25 3.20
N TYR A 14 -11.21 8.30 2.61
CA TYR A 14 -11.84 9.52 2.16
C TYR A 14 -12.89 9.97 3.18
N GLU A 15 -13.34 11.22 3.09
CA GLU A 15 -14.35 11.79 4.01
C GLU A 15 -15.59 10.90 4.16
N ASN A 16 -16.14 10.40 3.05
CA ASN A 16 -17.31 9.51 3.04
C ASN A 16 -16.97 8.00 3.12
N ASN A 17 -15.69 7.65 3.09
CA ASN A 17 -15.23 6.26 3.20
C ASN A 17 -13.89 6.21 3.93
N PRO A 18 -13.89 6.33 5.27
CA PRO A 18 -12.67 6.55 6.05
C PRO A 18 -11.76 5.32 6.16
N ASN A 19 -12.11 4.20 5.53
CA ASN A 19 -11.59 2.87 5.86
C ASN A 19 -11.17 2.07 4.60
N VAL A 20 -10.47 2.71 3.66
CA VAL A 20 -10.07 2.12 2.37
C VAL A 20 -8.85 1.22 2.52
N LEU A 21 -7.79 1.70 3.18
CA LEU A 21 -6.61 0.92 3.52
C LEU A 21 -6.47 0.86 5.03
N LYS A 22 -6.15 -0.31 5.57
CA LYS A 22 -6.01 -0.55 6.99
C LYS A 22 -4.73 -1.34 7.26
N ASP A 23 -3.92 -0.81 8.15
CA ASP A 23 -2.68 -1.43 8.62
C ASP A 23 -1.79 -1.98 7.48
N ILE A 24 -1.61 -1.17 6.44
CA ILE A 24 -0.77 -1.57 5.31
C ILE A 24 0.71 -1.42 5.67
N ASN A 25 1.45 -2.51 5.46
CA ASN A 25 2.89 -2.58 5.68
C ASN A 25 3.54 -3.09 4.38
N LEU A 26 4.42 -2.30 3.79
CA LEU A 26 5.11 -2.61 2.53
C LEU A 26 6.56 -2.14 2.61
N THR A 27 7.48 -2.99 2.18
CA THR A 27 8.87 -2.61 1.97
C THR A 27 9.27 -2.99 0.56
N VAL A 28 9.90 -2.05 -0.17
CA VAL A 28 10.41 -2.27 -1.52
C VAL A 28 11.92 -2.04 -1.50
N TYR A 29 12.66 -3.00 -2.02
CA TYR A 29 14.12 -2.96 -2.12
C TYR A 29 14.57 -2.57 -3.53
N ASP A 30 15.86 -2.31 -3.67
CA ASP A 30 16.50 -2.21 -4.98
C ASP A 30 16.23 -3.45 -5.83
N ASP A 31 16.00 -3.22 -7.13
CA ASP A 31 15.72 -4.25 -8.15
C ASP A 31 14.42 -5.06 -7.98
N ASP A 32 13.56 -4.71 -7.03
CA ASP A 32 12.22 -5.30 -6.92
C ASP A 32 11.32 -4.91 -8.10
N PHE A 33 10.60 -5.89 -8.66
CA PHE A 33 9.50 -5.67 -9.59
C PHE A 33 8.16 -5.95 -8.90
N LEU A 34 7.46 -4.88 -8.48
CA LEU A 34 6.23 -4.99 -7.68
C LEU A 34 4.96 -4.85 -8.52
N GLY A 35 4.03 -5.80 -8.34
CA GLY A 35 2.65 -5.72 -8.84
C GLY A 35 1.64 -5.74 -7.70
N ILE A 36 0.69 -4.79 -7.70
CA ILE A 36 -0.42 -4.77 -6.73
C ILE A 36 -1.69 -5.27 -7.43
N ILE A 37 -2.22 -6.40 -6.97
CA ILE A 37 -3.40 -7.07 -7.57
C ILE A 37 -4.56 -7.18 -6.57
N GLY A 38 -5.79 -7.27 -7.09
CA GLY A 38 -7.00 -7.36 -6.28
C GLY A 38 -8.23 -6.76 -6.98
N PRO A 39 -9.43 -6.96 -6.45
CA PRO A 39 -10.69 -6.48 -7.05
C PRO A 39 -10.75 -4.94 -7.12
N ASN A 40 -11.66 -4.42 -7.96
CA ASN A 40 -11.94 -2.98 -8.01
C ASN A 40 -12.42 -2.49 -6.64
N GLY A 41 -11.96 -1.30 -6.24
CA GLY A 41 -12.22 -0.77 -4.89
C GLY A 41 -11.29 -1.31 -3.79
N GLY A 42 -10.37 -2.24 -4.08
CA GLY A 42 -9.41 -2.78 -3.09
C GLY A 42 -8.26 -1.84 -2.68
N GLY A 43 -8.35 -0.53 -2.95
CA GLY A 43 -7.34 0.46 -2.54
C GLY A 43 -6.00 0.38 -3.29
N LYS A 44 -6.00 -0.15 -4.51
CA LYS A 44 -4.79 -0.29 -5.35
C LYS A 44 -4.36 1.01 -6.05
N THR A 45 -5.24 2.01 -6.09
CA THR A 45 -5.09 3.31 -6.76
C THR A 45 -5.27 4.39 -5.71
#